data_AF-A0A3P2EGC1-F1
#
_entry.id   AF-A0A3P2EGC1-F1
#
_cell.length_a   1.000
_cell.length_b   1.000
_cell.length_c   1.000
_cell.angle_alpha   90.00
_cell.angle_beta   90.00
_cell.angle_gamma   90.00
#
_symmetry.space_group_name_H-M   'P 1'
#
loop_
_entity.id
_entity.type
_entity.pdbx_description
1 polymer ?
#
loop_
_entity_poly.entity_id
_entity_poly.type
_entity_poly.pdbx_seq_one_letter_code
_entity_poly.pdbx_strand_id
1 'polypeptide(L)'
;MVDNFIDRKHGREEISYPDVQWQHESLKPVLEPTYGIILYQEQVMQIAQVLSGYTLGGADMLRRAMGKKKPEEMAKQRSIFEDGAKKTALTANWR
;
A
#
# COMPACT_ATOMS: atom_id res chain seq x y z
N MET A 1 -10.23 -11.00 -6.02
CA MET A 1 -10.35 -9.53 -5.80
C MET A 1 -11.80 -9.12 -5.56
N VAL A 2 -12.71 -9.33 -6.53
CA VAL A 2 -14.15 -9.06 -6.30
C VAL A 2 -14.71 -10.00 -5.23
N ASP A 3 -14.41 -11.30 -5.30
CA ASP A 3 -14.87 -12.28 -4.31
C ASP A 3 -14.36 -11.94 -2.90
N ASN A 4 -13.06 -11.68 -2.74
CA ASN A 4 -12.49 -11.24 -1.46
C ASN A 4 -13.16 -9.98 -0.91
N PHE A 5 -13.49 -9.00 -1.77
CA PHE A 5 -14.20 -7.80 -1.33
C PHE A 5 -15.59 -8.16 -0.78
N ILE A 6 -16.32 -9.03 -1.47
CA ILE A 6 -17.64 -9.48 -1.03
C ILE A 6 -17.50 -10.32 0.26
N ASP A 7 -16.54 -11.22 0.34
CA ASP A 7 -16.34 -12.11 1.48
C ASP A 7 -15.95 -11.33 2.74
N ARG A 8 -15.01 -10.39 2.63
CA ARG A 8 -14.63 -9.50 3.74
C ARG A 8 -15.77 -8.57 4.15
N LYS A 9 -16.52 -8.01 3.19
CA LYS A 9 -17.71 -7.18 3.47
C LYS A 9 -18.78 -7.93 4.27
N HIS A 10 -18.95 -9.22 4.00
CA HIS A 10 -19.96 -10.06 4.67
C HIS A 10 -19.39 -10.90 5.82
N GLY A 11 -18.13 -10.68 6.22
CA GLY A 11 -17.50 -11.40 7.34
C GLY A 11 -17.22 -12.88 7.09
N ARG A 12 -17.15 -13.32 5.82
CA ARG A 12 -16.74 -14.69 5.44
C ARG A 12 -15.22 -14.86 5.36
N GLU A 13 -14.49 -13.75 5.25
CA GLU A 13 -13.03 -13.69 5.30
C GLU A 13 -12.63 -12.59 6.31
N GLU A 14 -11.55 -12.82 7.06
CA GLU A 14 -11.00 -11.82 7.98
C GLU A 14 -10.43 -10.62 7.21
N ILE A 15 -10.65 -9.41 7.71
CA ILE A 15 -10.12 -8.19 7.08
C ILE A 15 -8.63 -8.08 7.42
N SER A 16 -7.81 -8.02 6.38
CA SER A 16 -6.37 -7.73 6.48
C SER A 16 -6.00 -6.50 5.66
N TYR A 17 -4.93 -5.81 6.01
CA TYR A 17 -4.58 -4.51 5.42
C TYR A 17 -3.21 -4.53 4.72
N PRO A 18 -3.12 -5.00 3.45
CA PRO A 18 -4.17 -5.62 2.63
C PRO A 18 -4.26 -7.14 2.70
N ASP A 19 -3.18 -7.79 3.12
CA ASP A 19 -2.96 -9.24 3.03
C ASP A 19 -2.73 -9.85 4.41
N VAL A 20 -3.06 -11.14 4.58
CA VAL A 20 -2.94 -11.83 5.88
C VAL A 20 -1.49 -11.86 6.38
N GLN A 21 -0.52 -12.05 5.47
CA GLN A 21 0.91 -12.12 5.80
C GLN A 21 1.60 -10.76 5.65
N TRP A 22 1.21 -9.98 4.64
CA TRP A 22 1.87 -8.72 4.30
C TRP A 22 0.98 -7.53 4.60
N GLN A 23 0.78 -7.25 5.89
CA GLN A 23 -0.04 -6.13 6.35
C GLN A 23 0.67 -5.24 7.36
N HIS A 24 0.15 -4.02 7.48
CA HIS A 24 0.62 -3.09 8.50
C HIS A 24 -0.57 -2.27 9.04
N GLU A 25 -0.65 -2.10 10.36
CA GLU A 25 -1.78 -1.39 11.01
C GLU A 25 -1.97 0.03 10.49
N SER A 26 -0.87 0.70 10.13
CA SER A 26 -0.90 2.05 9.52
C SER A 26 -1.67 2.11 8.19
N LEU A 27 -1.89 0.99 7.52
CA LEU A 27 -2.70 0.94 6.29
C LEU A 27 -4.20 0.88 6.56
N LYS A 28 -4.62 0.58 7.80
CA LYS A 28 -6.03 0.49 8.16
C LYS A 28 -6.82 1.75 7.77
N PRO A 29 -6.39 2.99 8.10
CA PRO A 29 -7.14 4.19 7.72
C PRO A 29 -7.30 4.38 6.20
N VAL A 30 -6.37 3.84 5.40
CA VAL A 30 -6.37 3.95 3.93
C VAL A 30 -7.28 2.90 3.29
N LEU A 31 -7.33 1.70 3.88
CA LEU A 31 -7.95 0.52 3.26
C LEU A 31 -9.24 0.06 3.96
N GLU A 32 -9.59 0.62 5.12
CA GLU A 32 -10.82 0.30 5.85
C GLU A 32 -12.10 0.51 5.03
N PRO A 33 -12.26 1.61 4.25
CA PRO A 33 -13.45 1.79 3.40
C PRO A 33 -13.61 0.72 2.31
N THR A 34 -12.53 0.01 1.97
CA THR A 34 -12.50 -1.03 0.94
C THR A 34 -12.22 -2.42 1.53
N TYR A 35 -12.47 -2.61 2.84
CA TYR A 35 -12.30 -3.88 3.55
C TYR A 35 -10.90 -4.48 3.37
N GLY A 36 -9.86 -3.64 3.36
CA GLY A 36 -8.48 -4.10 3.20
C GLY A 36 -8.04 -4.29 1.75
N ILE A 37 -8.92 -4.15 0.75
CA ILE A 37 -8.56 -4.33 -0.65
C ILE A 37 -8.03 -3.02 -1.24
N ILE A 38 -6.87 -3.05 -1.91
CA ILE A 38 -6.37 -1.92 -2.70
C ILE A 38 -7.20 -1.84 -4.00
N LEU A 39 -8.19 -0.95 -4.04
CA LEU A 39 -9.13 -0.83 -5.15
C LEU A 39 -8.89 0.43 -5.99
N TYR A 40 -8.45 1.52 -5.34
CA TYR A 40 -8.32 2.84 -5.96
C TYR A 40 -6.86 3.25 -6.16
N GLN A 41 -6.62 4.11 -7.16
CA GLN A 41 -5.29 4.64 -7.46
C GLN A 41 -4.78 5.54 -6.33
N GLU A 42 -5.70 6.27 -5.71
CA GLU A 42 -5.46 7.13 -4.56
C GLU A 42 -4.96 6.33 -3.35
N GLN A 43 -5.44 5.09 -3.17
CA GLN A 43 -4.97 4.21 -2.10
C GLN A 43 -3.51 3.81 -2.32
N VAL A 44 -3.10 3.52 -3.56
CA VAL A 44 -1.68 3.24 -3.89
C VAL A 44 -0.81 4.44 -3.51
N MET A 45 -1.27 5.64 -3.83
CA MET A 45 -0.55 6.86 -3.49
C MET A 45 -0.47 7.04 -1.96
N GLN A 46 -1.58 6.94 -1.24
CA GLN A 46 -1.64 7.08 0.21
C GLN A 46 -0.79 6.03 0.94
N ILE A 47 -0.77 4.77 0.48
CA ILE A 47 0.11 3.72 1.00
C ILE A 47 1.58 4.15 0.92
N ALA A 48 2.02 4.72 -0.20
CA ALA A 48 3.40 5.19 -0.35
C ALA A 48 3.73 6.35 0.61
N GLN A 49 2.76 7.25 0.85
CA GLN A 49 2.94 8.34 1.82
C GLN A 49 3.05 7.81 3.25
N VAL A 50 2.14 6.93 3.64
CA VAL A 50 2.07 6.37 5.00
C VAL A 50 3.26 5.47 5.29
N LEU A 51 3.61 4.56 4.38
CA LEU A 51 4.69 3.60 4.61
C LEU A 51 6.07 4.22 4.43
N SER A 52 6.24 5.04 3.40
CA SER A 52 7.58 5.45 2.95
C SER A 52 7.80 6.97 2.96
N GLY A 53 6.88 7.74 3.54
CA GLY A 53 7.04 9.19 3.67
C GLY A 53 7.01 9.95 2.33
N TYR A 54 6.40 9.38 1.29
CA TYR A 54 6.27 10.06 0.01
C TYR A 54 5.47 11.37 0.14
N THR A 55 5.88 12.41 -0.58
CA THR A 55 5.01 13.56 -0.85
C THR A 55 3.91 13.15 -1.83
N LEU A 56 2.83 13.92 -1.91
CA LEU A 56 1.73 13.62 -2.84
C LEU A 56 2.22 13.55 -4.30
N GLY A 57 3.10 14.48 -4.69
CA GLY A 57 3.72 14.48 -6.02
C GLY A 57 4.64 13.29 -6.24
N GLY A 58 5.42 12.90 -5.23
CA GLY A 58 6.24 11.68 -5.31
C GLY A 58 5.39 10.42 -5.47
N ALA A 59 4.27 10.35 -4.77
CA ALA A 59 3.38 9.20 -4.82
C ALA A 59 2.70 9.05 -6.19
N ASP A 60 2.33 10.16 -6.85
CA ASP A 60 1.85 10.12 -8.23
C ASP A 60 2.94 9.67 -9.21
N MET A 61 4.20 10.08 -8.98
CA MET A 61 5.33 9.60 -9.79
C MET A 61 5.52 8.09 -9.67
N LEU A 62 5.39 7.53 -8.46
CA LEU A 62 5.42 6.09 -8.23
C LEU A 62 4.28 5.39 -9.00
N ARG A 63 3.04 5.88 -8.86
CA ARG A 63 1.87 5.33 -9.56
C ARG A 63 2.06 5.32 -11.08
N ARG A 64 2.59 6.40 -11.66
CA ARG A 64 2.90 6.47 -13.10
C ARG A 64 4.00 5.49 -13.52
N ALA A 65 5.05 5.35 -12.71
CA ALA A 65 6.12 4.38 -12.97
C ALA A 65 5.60 2.94 -12.98
N MET A 66 4.72 2.59 -12.02
CA MET A 66 4.04 1.29 -11.98
C MET A 66 3.20 1.03 -13.23
N GLY A 67 2.51 2.05 -13.75
CA GLY A 67 1.73 1.94 -14.99
C GLY A 67 2.59 1.70 -16.23
N LYS A 68 3.77 2.33 -16.32
CA LYS A 68 4.71 2.16 -17.44
C LYS A 68 5.50 0.85 -17.39
N LYS A 69 5.69 0.27 -16.19
CA LYS A 69 6.41 -1.00 -15.94
C LYS A 69 7.85 -1.01 -16.47
N LYS A 70 8.51 0.15 -16.53
CA LYS A 70 9.93 0.24 -16.94
C LYS A 70 10.83 -0.25 -15.80
N PRO A 71 11.69 -1.27 -16.00
CA PRO A 71 12.50 -1.86 -14.93
C PRO A 71 13.39 -0.85 -14.20
N GLU A 72 14.06 0.04 -14.93
CA GLU A 72 14.96 1.05 -14.36
C GLU A 72 14.21 2.07 -13.48
N GLU A 73 13.04 2.53 -13.93
CA GLU A 73 12.21 3.45 -13.15
C GLU A 73 11.68 2.76 -11.88
N MET A 74 11.25 1.50 -11.99
CA MET A 74 10.76 0.71 -10.86
C MET A 74 11.87 0.39 -9.86
N ALA A 75 13.09 0.10 -10.31
CA ALA A 75 14.23 -0.14 -9.43
C ALA A 75 14.56 1.11 -8.61
N LYS A 76 14.54 2.30 -9.24
CA LYS A 76 14.72 3.57 -8.54
C LYS A 76 13.62 3.80 -7.50
N GLN A 77 12.36 3.59 -7.87
CA GLN A 77 11.24 3.74 -6.95
C GLN A 77 11.28 2.74 -5.79
N ARG A 78 11.71 1.50 -6.04
CA ARG A 78 11.90 0.48 -5.00
C ARG A 78 12.89 0.95 -3.94
N SER A 79 14.06 1.46 -4.35
CA SER A 79 15.05 1.98 -3.40
C SER A 79 14.48 3.12 -2.54
N ILE A 80 13.77 4.06 -3.16
CA ILE A 80 13.15 5.19 -2.44
C ILE A 80 12.11 4.68 -1.43
N PHE A 81 11.28 3.70 -1.81
CA PHE A 81 10.30 3.09 -0.93
C PHE A 81 10.97 2.36 0.25
N GLU A 82 11.94 1.50 -0.01
CA GLU A 82 12.65 0.77 1.05
C GLU A 82 13.36 1.70 2.04
N ASP A 83 14.03 2.75 1.54
CA ASP A 83 14.72 3.73 2.39
C ASP A 83 13.73 4.60 3.17
N GLY A 84 12.61 4.95 2.56
CA GLY A 84 11.52 5.65 3.22
C GLY A 84 10.91 4.82 4.33
N ALA A 85 10.59 3.55 4.06
CA ALA A 85 10.00 2.62 5.02
C ALA A 85 10.90 2.35 6.22
N LYS A 86 12.22 2.29 6.03
CA LYS A 86 13.19 2.18 7.14
C LYS A 86 13.24 3.42 8.03
N LYS A 87 13.01 4.60 7.45
CA LYS A 87 13.05 5.90 8.16
C LYS A 87 11.74 6.19 8.89
N THR A 88 10.61 5.82 8.29
CA THR A 88 9.33 5.81 8.99
C THR A 88 9.42 4.76 10.10
N ALA A 89 9.00 5.07 11.33
CA ALA A 89 9.15 4.21 12.52
C ALA A 89 8.32 2.90 12.49
N LEU A 90 8.00 2.38 11.30
CA LEU A 90 7.24 1.16 11.04
C LEU A 90 8.06 -0.11 11.26
N THR A 91 9.37 0.03 11.48
CA THR A 91 10.27 -1.06 11.85
C THR A 91 9.95 -1.69 13.21
N ALA A 92 9.13 -1.07 14.05
CA ALA A 92 8.77 -1.61 15.36
C ALA A 92 7.55 -2.56 15.36
N ASN A 93 6.69 -2.54 14.32
CA ASN A 93 5.40 -3.23 14.32
C ASN A 93 5.16 -4.13 13.09
N TRP A 94 6.23 -4.56 12.39
CA TRP A 94 6.09 -5.57 11.34
C TRP A 94 5.70 -6.90 11.97
N ARG A 95 4.46 -7.34 11.75
CA ARG A 95 3.96 -8.68 12.14
C ARG A 95 3.85 -9.56 10.92
#